data_AF-A0A8I0K9E6-F1
#
_entry.id   AF-A0A8I0K9E6-F1
#
_cell.length_a   1.000
_cell.length_b   1.000
_cell.length_c   1.000
_cell.angle_alpha   90.00
_cell.angle_beta   90.00
_cell.angle_gamma   90.00
#
_symmetry.space_group_name_H-M   'P 1'
#
loop_
_entity.id
_entity.type
_entity.pdbx_description
1 polymer ?
#
loop_
_entity_poly.entity_id
_entity_poly.type
_entity_poly.pdbx_seq_one_letter_code
_entity_poly.pdbx_strand_id
1 'polypeptide(L)'
;YVKAGQLNNIAGRIYGDHIAIQANTLNNQSLKGLAPVIASRGDLDLGVQVLNNLENNLNHQSGSQIIAIGDLRIGGSLDSQWHAQGTAQQVNNRSSVINANGNIDLNADIVNNQNVFFTTKQQQTTEQLDYWNMYISDSRAGWYNPGPQSLITQEIYSQNPDLFTKLKPAQQLVT
;
A
#
# COMPACT_ATOMS: atom_id res chain seq x y z
N TYR A 1 16.14 -22.56 -10.22
CA TYR A 1 17.30 -21.76 -9.81
C TYR A 1 17.77 -20.90 -10.96
N VAL A 2 18.10 -19.63 -10.70
CA VAL A 2 18.68 -18.68 -11.67
C VAL A 2 19.87 -17.97 -11.03
N LYS A 3 20.98 -17.85 -11.75
CA LYS A 3 22.16 -17.08 -11.33
C LYS A 3 22.53 -16.07 -12.41
N ALA A 4 22.69 -14.81 -12.05
CA ALA A 4 23.12 -13.76 -12.97
C ALA A 4 23.93 -12.68 -12.22
N GLY A 5 24.65 -11.81 -12.94
CA GLY A 5 25.09 -10.54 -12.37
C GLY A 5 23.90 -9.58 -12.22
N GLN A 6 23.12 -9.45 -13.29
CA GLN A 6 21.89 -8.67 -13.30
C GLN A 6 20.79 -9.50 -13.97
N LEU A 7 19.61 -9.57 -13.36
CA LEU A 7 18.44 -10.25 -13.91
C LEU A 7 17.35 -9.21 -14.20
N ASN A 8 16.93 -9.13 -15.46
CA ASN A 8 15.93 -8.17 -15.92
C ASN A 8 14.66 -8.92 -16.37
N ASN A 9 13.63 -8.93 -15.53
CA ASN A 9 12.29 -9.39 -15.87
C ASN A 9 11.46 -8.19 -16.37
N ILE A 10 11.53 -7.92 -17.68
CA ILE A 10 10.92 -6.74 -18.31
C ILE A 10 9.61 -7.14 -18.98
N ALA A 11 8.47 -6.75 -18.38
CA ALA A 11 7.13 -7.22 -18.75
C ALA A 11 6.98 -8.76 -18.87
N GLY A 12 7.92 -9.51 -18.28
CA GLY A 12 7.98 -10.96 -18.36
C GLY A 12 7.25 -11.67 -17.23
N ARG A 13 7.26 -13.01 -17.29
CA ARG A 13 6.68 -13.89 -16.27
C ARG A 13 7.71 -14.94 -15.90
N ILE A 14 8.03 -15.05 -14.61
CA ILE A 14 8.86 -16.11 -14.05
C ILE A 14 7.97 -16.91 -13.10
N TYR A 15 7.74 -18.19 -13.42
CA TYR A 15 6.89 -19.09 -12.63
C TYR A 15 7.63 -20.38 -12.29
N GLY A 16 7.33 -20.95 -11.11
CA GLY A 16 7.93 -22.21 -10.65
C GLY A 16 7.24 -22.77 -9.42
N ASP A 17 7.62 -23.99 -9.03
CA ASP A 17 7.20 -24.62 -7.78
C ASP A 17 8.02 -24.13 -6.58
N HIS A 18 9.34 -24.00 -6.78
CA HIS A 18 10.24 -23.27 -5.90
C HIS A 18 11.15 -22.46 -6.81
N ILE A 19 11.21 -21.15 -6.58
CA ILE A 19 12.09 -20.25 -7.32
C ILE A 19 13.18 -19.79 -6.36
N ALA A 20 14.43 -19.89 -6.80
CA ALA A 20 15.57 -19.28 -6.14
C ALA A 20 16.39 -18.48 -7.16
N ILE A 21 16.64 -17.21 -6.86
CA ILE A 21 17.33 -16.25 -7.73
C ILE A 21 18.53 -15.68 -6.99
N GLN A 22 19.72 -15.83 -7.57
CA GLN A 22 20.95 -15.12 -7.17
C GLN A 22 21.27 -14.03 -8.21
N ALA A 23 21.32 -12.77 -7.79
CA ALA A 23 21.80 -11.67 -8.64
C ALA A 23 22.42 -10.52 -7.84
N ASN A 24 23.27 -9.69 -8.45
CA ASN A 24 23.60 -8.40 -7.82
C ASN A 24 22.38 -7.48 -7.90
N THR A 25 21.70 -7.44 -9.04
CA THR A 25 20.48 -6.64 -9.22
C THR A 25 19.38 -7.46 -9.88
N LEU A 26 18.19 -7.45 -9.28
CA LEU A 26 16.97 -8.00 -9.85
C LEU A 26 16.02 -6.84 -10.20
N ASN A 27 15.75 -6.65 -11.48
CA ASN A 27 14.79 -5.67 -11.99
C ASN A 27 13.51 -6.39 -12.42
N ASN A 28 12.42 -6.17 -11.69
CA ASN A 28 11.07 -6.54 -12.06
C ASN A 28 10.36 -5.25 -12.53
N GLN A 29 10.40 -4.99 -13.83
CA GLN A 29 10.00 -3.71 -14.41
C GLN A 29 8.95 -3.85 -15.52
N SER A 30 7.95 -2.97 -15.48
CA SER A 30 6.95 -2.87 -16.53
C SER A 30 7.52 -2.37 -17.86
N LEU A 31 6.92 -2.81 -18.96
CA LEU A 31 7.21 -2.30 -20.30
C LEU A 31 5.91 -2.21 -21.09
N LYS A 32 5.66 -1.05 -21.71
CA LYS A 32 4.45 -0.81 -22.51
C LYS A 32 3.14 -1.11 -21.75
N GLY A 33 3.09 -0.77 -20.46
CA GLY A 33 1.92 -0.98 -19.60
C GLY A 33 1.69 -2.41 -19.12
N LEU A 34 2.58 -3.36 -19.47
CA LEU A 34 2.52 -4.73 -18.99
C LEU A 34 3.33 -4.88 -17.70
N ALA A 35 2.65 -5.24 -16.61
CA ALA A 35 3.28 -5.51 -15.34
C ALA A 35 3.93 -6.90 -15.34
N PRO A 36 5.22 -7.01 -14.98
CA PRO A 36 5.90 -8.29 -14.89
C PRO A 36 5.51 -9.03 -13.60
N VAL A 37 5.64 -10.34 -13.63
CA VAL A 37 5.32 -11.20 -12.49
C VAL A 37 6.47 -12.18 -12.24
N ILE A 38 6.84 -12.32 -10.98
CA ILE A 38 7.63 -13.44 -10.46
C ILE A 38 6.74 -14.14 -9.45
N ALA A 39 6.38 -15.41 -9.68
CA ALA A 39 5.52 -16.13 -8.74
C ALA A 39 5.93 -17.60 -8.53
N SER A 40 5.91 -18.03 -7.27
CA SER A 40 6.19 -19.41 -6.87
C SER A 40 4.95 -20.08 -6.28
N ARG A 41 4.69 -21.35 -6.65
CA ARG A 41 3.64 -22.19 -6.04
C ARG A 41 4.03 -22.75 -4.66
N GLY A 42 5.30 -22.60 -4.28
CA GLY A 42 5.85 -22.86 -2.96
C GLY A 42 6.72 -21.69 -2.57
N ASP A 43 7.95 -21.97 -2.11
CA ASP A 43 8.85 -20.95 -1.60
C ASP A 43 9.46 -20.08 -2.70
N LEU A 44 9.80 -18.83 -2.37
CA LEU A 44 10.51 -17.89 -3.23
C LEU A 44 11.72 -17.30 -2.51
N ASP A 45 12.90 -17.57 -3.05
CA ASP A 45 14.20 -17.17 -2.51
C ASP A 45 14.89 -16.14 -3.39
N LEU A 46 15.12 -14.94 -2.86
CA LEU A 46 15.80 -13.85 -3.56
C LEU A 46 17.10 -13.49 -2.82
N GLY A 47 18.20 -14.07 -3.28
CA GLY A 47 19.56 -13.69 -2.88
C GLY A 47 20.08 -12.56 -3.77
N VAL A 48 19.74 -11.32 -3.44
CA VAL A 48 20.01 -10.15 -4.26
C VAL A 48 20.58 -8.98 -3.46
N GLN A 49 21.54 -8.23 -4.04
CA GLN A 49 22.02 -6.99 -3.40
C GLN A 49 21.00 -5.86 -3.57
N VAL A 50 20.46 -5.69 -4.78
CA VAL A 50 19.43 -4.69 -5.07
C VAL A 50 18.21 -5.36 -5.73
N LEU A 51 17.05 -5.21 -5.10
CA LEU A 51 15.76 -5.61 -5.66
C LEU A 51 14.98 -4.36 -6.11
N ASN A 52 14.63 -4.29 -7.38
CA ASN A 52 13.79 -3.25 -7.95
C ASN A 52 12.46 -3.85 -8.41
N ASN A 53 11.43 -3.73 -7.58
CA ASN A 53 10.04 -4.07 -7.91
C ASN A 53 9.29 -2.77 -8.24
N LEU A 54 9.22 -2.45 -9.52
CA LEU A 54 8.90 -1.10 -10.00
C LEU A 54 7.44 -0.95 -10.45
N GLU A 55 6.95 0.28 -10.35
CA GLU A 55 5.60 0.67 -10.72
C GLU A 55 5.29 0.40 -12.20
N ASN A 56 4.00 0.40 -12.51
CA ASN A 56 3.54 0.54 -13.89
C ASN A 56 3.31 2.02 -14.18
N ASN A 57 4.31 2.62 -14.83
CA ASN A 57 4.34 4.05 -15.11
C ASN A 57 3.39 4.50 -16.24
N LEU A 58 2.71 3.58 -16.94
CA LEU A 58 1.84 3.93 -18.06
C LEU A 58 0.38 4.08 -17.64
N ASN A 59 -0.16 3.09 -16.91
CA ASN A 59 -1.58 3.08 -16.55
C ASN A 59 -1.85 3.16 -15.04
N HIS A 60 -0.80 3.05 -14.21
CA HIS A 60 -0.86 3.10 -12.74
C HIS A 60 -1.79 2.06 -12.08
N GLN A 61 -2.31 1.08 -12.84
CA GLN A 61 -3.36 0.15 -12.37
C GLN A 61 -2.80 -1.13 -11.74
N SER A 62 -1.57 -1.53 -12.10
CA SER A 62 -0.92 -2.71 -11.53
C SER A 62 0.59 -2.59 -11.66
N GLY A 63 1.31 -2.34 -10.56
CA GLY A 63 2.77 -2.42 -10.53
C GLY A 63 3.29 -3.85 -10.67
N SER A 64 4.61 -3.99 -10.71
CA SER A 64 5.27 -5.29 -10.74
C SER A 64 4.87 -6.18 -9.55
N GLN A 65 4.84 -7.50 -9.77
CA GLN A 65 4.42 -8.46 -8.75
C GLN A 65 5.52 -9.49 -8.45
N ILE A 66 5.72 -9.75 -7.16
CA ILE A 66 6.53 -10.83 -6.61
C ILE A 66 5.65 -11.58 -5.60
N ILE A 67 5.33 -12.84 -5.85
CA ILE A 67 4.35 -13.60 -5.07
C ILE A 67 4.87 -14.99 -4.73
N ALA A 68 4.76 -15.40 -3.46
CA ALA A 68 4.95 -16.79 -3.04
C ALA A 68 3.66 -17.36 -2.45
N ILE A 69 3.34 -18.62 -2.76
CA ILE A 69 2.33 -19.35 -2.00
C ILE A 69 2.94 -19.91 -0.70
N GLY A 70 4.21 -20.30 -0.72
CA GLY A 70 4.96 -20.68 0.48
C GLY A 70 5.58 -19.46 1.15
N ASP A 71 6.79 -19.66 1.69
CA ASP A 71 7.57 -18.59 2.31
C ASP A 71 8.33 -17.78 1.25
N LEU A 72 8.53 -16.50 1.54
CA LEU A 72 9.31 -15.59 0.71
C LEU A 72 10.50 -15.07 1.51
N ARG A 73 11.72 -15.37 1.06
CA ARG A 73 12.95 -14.95 1.75
C ARG A 73 13.77 -14.05 0.85
N ILE A 74 14.15 -12.88 1.36
CA ILE A 74 14.97 -11.89 0.67
C ILE A 74 16.21 -11.60 1.51
N GLY A 75 17.39 -11.77 0.90
CA GLY A 75 18.69 -11.53 1.53
C GLY A 75 19.75 -11.21 0.48
N GLY A 76 21.01 -11.01 0.89
CA GLY A 76 22.08 -10.56 0.00
C GLY A 76 22.65 -11.64 -0.94
N SER A 77 22.45 -12.91 -0.61
CA SER A 77 22.91 -14.05 -1.41
C SER A 77 22.07 -15.30 -1.12
N LEU A 78 22.27 -16.36 -1.89
CA LEU A 78 21.74 -17.69 -1.63
C LEU A 78 22.83 -18.56 -0.99
N ASP A 79 22.44 -19.40 -0.04
CA ASP A 79 23.30 -20.43 0.53
C ASP A 79 23.38 -21.69 -0.36
N SER A 80 24.04 -22.75 0.13
CA SER A 80 24.16 -24.03 -0.58
C SER A 80 22.84 -24.79 -0.77
N GLN A 81 21.80 -24.44 -0.03
CA GLN A 81 20.46 -25.01 -0.11
C GLN A 81 19.50 -24.12 -0.91
N TRP A 82 20.01 -23.04 -1.52
CA TRP A 82 19.25 -22.04 -2.27
C TRP A 82 18.34 -21.17 -1.40
N HIS A 83 18.62 -21.11 -0.11
CA HIS A 83 17.93 -20.24 0.81
C HIS A 83 18.57 -18.85 0.82
N ALA A 84 17.75 -17.80 0.71
CA ALA A 84 18.25 -16.44 0.87
C ALA A 84 18.84 -16.23 2.27
N GLN A 85 20.05 -15.67 2.31
CA GLN A 85 20.84 -15.40 3.50
C GLN A 85 21.60 -14.09 3.39
N GLY A 86 22.10 -13.61 4.53
CA GLY A 86 22.77 -12.31 4.63
C GLY A 86 21.83 -11.14 4.32
N THR A 87 22.39 -9.96 4.15
CA THR A 87 21.62 -8.72 4.03
C THR A 87 21.68 -8.18 2.60
N ALA A 88 20.52 -7.92 2.01
CA ALA A 88 20.41 -7.16 0.77
C ALA A 88 20.73 -5.69 1.04
N GLN A 89 21.36 -4.98 0.11
CA GLN A 89 21.63 -3.56 0.29
C GLN A 89 20.34 -2.74 0.20
N GLN A 90 19.48 -3.04 -0.78
CA GLN A 90 18.30 -2.24 -1.02
C GLN A 90 17.16 -3.06 -1.63
N VAL A 91 15.98 -2.89 -1.06
CA VAL A 91 14.72 -3.38 -1.63
C VAL A 91 13.83 -2.19 -1.94
N ASN A 92 13.56 -1.98 -3.22
CA ASN A 92 12.69 -0.94 -3.73
C ASN A 92 11.37 -1.57 -4.18
N ASN A 93 10.28 -1.22 -3.50
CA ASN A 93 8.92 -1.58 -3.89
C ASN A 93 8.14 -0.29 -4.19
N ARG A 94 8.00 0.06 -5.47
CA ARG A 94 7.37 1.33 -5.91
C ARG A 94 6.01 1.03 -6.52
N SER A 95 4.92 1.43 -5.85
CA SER A 95 3.51 1.17 -6.23
C SER A 95 3.28 -0.25 -6.77
N SER A 96 3.93 -1.23 -6.13
CA SER A 96 4.06 -2.62 -6.58
C SER A 96 3.81 -3.58 -5.44
N VAL A 97 3.77 -4.89 -5.74
CA VAL A 97 3.38 -5.92 -4.77
C VAL A 97 4.53 -6.90 -4.54
N ILE A 98 4.86 -7.11 -3.27
CA ILE A 98 5.61 -8.26 -2.76
C ILE A 98 4.70 -8.94 -1.74
N ASN A 99 4.37 -10.22 -1.95
CA ASN A 99 3.43 -10.94 -1.12
C ASN A 99 3.83 -12.41 -0.93
N ALA A 100 3.45 -12.98 0.22
CA ALA A 100 3.54 -14.41 0.48
C ALA A 100 2.26 -14.87 1.21
N ASN A 101 1.81 -16.11 1.01
CA ASN A 101 0.79 -16.69 1.91
C ASN A 101 1.44 -17.28 3.17
N GLY A 102 2.71 -17.70 3.09
CA GLY A 102 3.55 -18.03 4.23
C GLY A 102 4.19 -16.79 4.84
N ASN A 103 5.37 -16.96 5.42
CA ASN A 103 6.14 -15.88 6.03
C ASN A 103 6.92 -15.09 4.97
N ILE A 104 7.13 -13.80 5.24
CA ILE A 104 8.11 -12.97 4.53
C ILE A 104 9.29 -12.71 5.45
N ASP A 105 10.44 -13.32 5.16
CA ASP A 105 11.71 -12.95 5.80
C ASP A 105 12.45 -11.97 4.90
N LEU A 106 12.50 -10.72 5.33
CA LEU A 106 13.16 -9.64 4.60
C LEU A 106 14.38 -9.14 5.40
N ASN A 107 15.57 -9.50 4.94
CA ASN A 107 16.83 -8.99 5.48
C ASN A 107 17.46 -8.02 4.47
N ALA A 108 17.29 -6.72 4.72
CA ALA A 108 17.84 -5.65 3.89
C ALA A 108 18.28 -4.46 4.73
N ASP A 109 19.35 -3.76 4.31
CA ASP A 109 19.80 -2.52 4.95
C ASP A 109 18.77 -1.40 4.75
N ILE A 110 18.20 -1.30 3.53
CA ILE A 110 17.22 -0.28 3.17
C ILE A 110 16.01 -0.93 2.50
N VAL A 111 14.82 -0.61 3.01
CA VAL A 111 13.54 -0.99 2.41
C VAL A 111 12.76 0.27 2.05
N ASN A 112 12.63 0.54 0.75
CA ASN A 112 11.84 1.64 0.22
C ASN A 112 10.50 1.11 -0.29
N ASN A 113 9.47 1.17 0.54
CA ASN A 113 8.10 0.90 0.13
C ASN A 113 7.37 2.22 -0.15
N GLN A 114 7.26 2.59 -1.42
CA GLN A 114 6.79 3.90 -1.85
C GLN A 114 5.55 3.78 -2.73
N ASN A 115 4.50 4.52 -2.41
CA ASN A 115 3.43 4.78 -3.37
C ASN A 115 3.79 6.03 -4.19
N VAL A 116 4.35 5.83 -5.37
CA VAL A 116 4.82 6.91 -6.24
C VAL A 116 3.71 7.63 -7.01
N PHE A 117 2.45 7.20 -6.84
CA PHE A 117 1.27 7.85 -7.40
C PHE A 117 0.40 8.52 -6.33
N PHE A 118 0.88 8.56 -5.08
CA PHE A 118 0.19 9.24 -3.99
C PHE A 118 0.16 10.75 -4.26
N THR A 119 -1.04 11.33 -4.26
CA THR A 119 -1.24 12.77 -4.45
C THR A 119 -2.06 13.32 -3.30
N THR A 120 -1.58 14.39 -2.68
CA THR A 120 -2.29 15.13 -1.63
C THR A 120 -2.81 16.45 -2.19
N LYS A 121 -4.02 16.84 -1.81
CA LYS A 121 -4.53 18.19 -2.03
C LYS A 121 -4.70 18.87 -0.68
N GLN A 122 -4.05 20.02 -0.48
CA GLN A 122 -4.40 20.90 0.63
C GLN A 122 -5.60 21.73 0.21
N GLN A 123 -6.72 21.57 0.92
CA GLN A 123 -7.85 22.49 0.82
C GLN A 123 -7.78 23.46 2.00
N GLN A 124 -7.64 24.74 1.70
CA GLN A 124 -7.73 25.79 2.71
C GLN A 124 -9.22 26.14 2.86
N THR A 125 -9.81 25.75 3.97
CA THR A 125 -11.17 26.17 4.32
C THR A 125 -11.08 27.49 5.08
N THR A 126 -11.89 28.48 4.69
CA THR A 126 -12.06 29.73 5.46
C THR A 126 -13.01 29.53 6.65
N GLU A 127 -13.52 28.31 6.84
CA GLU A 127 -14.44 27.97 7.91
C GLU A 127 -13.67 27.84 9.22
N GLN A 128 -13.95 28.77 10.13
CA GLN A 128 -13.65 28.65 11.54
C GLN A 128 -14.05 27.25 12.01
N LEU A 129 -13.08 26.47 12.50
CA LEU A 129 -13.35 25.18 13.13
C LEU A 129 -14.07 25.45 14.47
N ASP A 130 -15.39 25.62 14.41
CA ASP A 130 -16.23 25.68 15.59
C ASP A 130 -16.29 24.28 16.21
N TYR A 131 -15.61 24.12 17.35
CA TYR A 131 -15.70 22.91 18.15
C TYR A 131 -17.13 22.75 18.69
N TRP A 132 -17.77 21.63 18.37
CA TRP A 132 -19.10 21.29 18.89
C TRP A 132 -19.02 20.88 20.37
N ASN A 133 -19.48 21.76 21.27
CA ASN A 133 -19.81 21.35 22.64
C ASN A 133 -21.25 20.80 22.66
N MET A 134 -21.40 19.48 22.77
CA MET A 134 -22.71 18.85 22.94
C MET A 134 -23.12 18.92 24.42
N TYR A 135 -24.10 19.77 24.74
CA TYR A 135 -24.79 19.73 26.04
C TYR A 135 -25.92 18.71 25.97
N ILE A 136 -25.71 17.53 26.56
CA ILE A 136 -26.79 16.59 26.84
C ILE A 136 -27.38 16.98 28.20
N SER A 137 -28.49 17.70 28.21
CA SER A 137 -29.38 17.71 29.38
C SER A 137 -30.37 16.56 29.25
N ASP A 138 -30.58 15.88 30.39
CA ASP A 138 -31.42 14.69 30.55
C ASP A 138 -32.73 14.75 29.72
N SER A 139 -32.86 13.71 28.87
CA SER A 139 -34.07 13.21 28.20
C SER A 139 -35.04 14.22 27.53
N ARG A 140 -34.77 14.53 26.24
CA ARG A 140 -35.61 14.11 25.08
C ARG A 140 -35.42 14.87 23.76
N ALA A 141 -34.59 15.92 23.67
CA ALA A 141 -34.15 16.46 22.37
C ALA A 141 -32.96 17.42 22.54
N GLY A 142 -31.84 17.09 21.90
CA GLY A 142 -30.75 18.04 21.68
C GLY A 142 -31.12 19.02 20.57
N TRP A 143 -30.71 20.28 20.73
CA TRP A 143 -30.86 21.32 19.70
C TRP A 143 -29.62 21.28 18.81
N TYR A 144 -29.83 21.24 17.49
CA TYR A 144 -28.76 21.20 16.50
C TYR A 144 -28.85 22.44 15.60
N ASN A 145 -27.72 23.12 15.39
CA ASN A 145 -27.63 24.26 14.49
C ASN A 145 -26.60 23.94 13.38
N PRO A 146 -27.00 23.43 12.21
CA PRO A 146 -26.05 22.83 11.25
C PRO A 146 -24.96 23.75 10.69
N GLY A 147 -25.10 25.07 10.79
CA GLY A 147 -24.29 26.01 10.01
C GLY A 147 -24.53 25.85 8.48
N PRO A 148 -24.15 26.82 7.65
CA PRO A 148 -24.52 26.80 6.24
C PRO A 148 -23.86 25.68 5.44
N GLN A 149 -22.61 25.32 5.72
CA GLN A 149 -21.89 24.22 5.08
C GLN A 149 -20.81 23.73 6.04
N SER A 150 -20.76 22.44 6.36
CA SER A 150 -19.57 21.84 6.96
C SER A 150 -19.34 20.48 6.32
N LEU A 151 -18.16 20.25 5.75
CA LEU A 151 -17.79 18.95 5.17
C LEU A 151 -17.87 17.81 6.21
N ILE A 152 -17.63 18.14 7.48
CA ILE A 152 -17.75 17.25 8.64
C ILE A 152 -19.19 16.70 8.75
N THR A 153 -20.22 17.50 8.42
CA THR A 153 -21.60 17.01 8.46
C THR A 153 -21.93 16.00 7.37
N GLN A 154 -21.44 16.13 6.13
CA GLN A 154 -21.79 15.15 5.09
C GLN A 154 -21.18 13.77 5.36
N GLU A 155 -19.94 13.73 5.85
CA GLU A 155 -19.23 12.49 6.14
C GLU A 155 -19.81 11.78 7.38
N ILE A 156 -20.05 12.51 8.48
CA ILE A 156 -20.68 11.95 9.69
C ILE A 156 -22.14 11.54 9.44
N TYR A 157 -22.89 12.30 8.63
CA TYR A 157 -24.27 11.97 8.26
C TYR A 157 -24.35 10.69 7.42
N SER A 158 -23.40 10.49 6.49
CA SER A 158 -23.31 9.27 5.70
C SER A 158 -22.98 8.03 6.54
N GLN A 159 -22.21 8.22 7.62
CA GLN A 159 -21.77 7.12 8.49
C GLN A 159 -22.75 6.82 9.63
N ASN A 160 -23.58 7.79 10.07
CA ASN A 160 -24.49 7.61 11.20
C ASN A 160 -25.85 8.34 11.00
N PRO A 161 -26.67 7.93 10.01
CA PRO A 161 -27.92 8.60 9.67
C PRO A 161 -28.95 8.64 10.81
N ASP A 162 -28.96 7.63 11.69
CA ASP A 162 -29.93 7.50 12.78
C ASP A 162 -29.71 8.46 13.96
N LEU A 163 -28.51 9.03 14.10
CA LEU A 163 -28.23 10.02 15.14
C LEU A 163 -28.93 11.35 14.87
N PHE A 164 -29.14 11.68 13.59
CA PHE A 164 -29.68 12.98 13.17
C PHE A 164 -31.20 13.01 13.05
N THR A 165 -31.86 11.85 12.90
CA THR A 165 -33.34 11.76 12.88
C THR A 165 -33.99 12.14 14.21
N LYS A 166 -33.22 12.13 15.31
CA LYS A 166 -33.68 12.48 16.67
C LYS A 166 -33.39 13.93 17.07
N LEU A 167 -32.70 14.71 16.23
CA LEU A 167 -32.32 16.09 16.51
C LEU A 167 -33.34 17.06 15.87
N LYS A 168 -33.78 18.06 16.64
CA LYS A 168 -34.64 19.13 16.11
C LYS A 168 -33.78 20.29 15.63
N PRO A 169 -34.01 20.83 14.42
CA PRO A 169 -33.31 22.03 13.98
C PRO A 169 -33.65 23.20 14.90
N ALA A 170 -32.64 23.96 15.31
CA ALA A 170 -32.86 25.16 16.12
C ALA A 170 -33.61 26.23 15.31
N GLN A 171 -34.61 26.86 15.92
CA GLN A 171 -35.33 27.99 15.32
C GLN A 171 -34.35 29.16 15.18
N GLN A 172 -34.19 29.66 13.95
CA GLN A 172 -33.39 30.84 13.68
C GLN A 172 -34.03 32.04 14.39
N LEU A 173 -33.33 32.61 15.37
CA LEU A 173 -33.67 33.92 15.91
C LEU A 173 -33.26 34.96 14.87
N VAL A 174 -34.25 35.57 14.24
CA VAL A 174 -34.07 36.71 13.34
C VAL A 174 -33.79 37.94 14.20
N THR A 175 -32.67 38.61 13.96
CA THR A 175 -32.41 40.00 14.37
C THR A 175 -31.94 40.78 13.15
#